data_AF-A0A0J9U5B5-F1
#
_entry.id   AF-A0A0J9U5B5-F1
#
_cell.length_a   1.000
_cell.length_b   1.000
_cell.length_c   1.000
_cell.angle_alpha   90.00
_cell.angle_beta   90.00
_cell.angle_gamma   90.00
#
_symmetry.space_group_name_H-M   'P 1'
#
loop_
_entity.id
_entity.type
_entity.pdbx_description
1 polymer ?
#
loop_
_entity_poly.entity_id
_entity_poly.type
_entity_poly.pdbx_seq_one_letter_code
_entity_poly.pdbx_strand_id
1 'polypeptide(L)'
;MAHYSQRKDILPLTGGCACGLIRYQLTLHPLIVHCCYCTTCQRQTGSICALNAVIESTALTLLPSAPPTIVGSSSNPDPIPSAVQPAFARLTSAESTTREPRPEAEPLSVCLPTASGVGQTLVGCPVCHTGLWNYYADAGPHLSYVRVGTLDRPWDIQPDAHIYTQNRQSWVTVNDGKPSFEGYYTRREDYPER
;
A
#
# COMPACT_ATOMS: atom_id res chain seq x y z
N MET A 1 9.75 -21.25 -7.02
CA MET A 1 8.34 -20.82 -7.16
C MET A 1 8.26 -19.88 -8.33
N ALA A 2 7.18 -19.91 -9.13
CA ALA A 2 7.00 -18.96 -10.22
C ALA A 2 6.85 -17.54 -9.64
N HIS A 3 7.52 -16.57 -10.25
CA HIS A 3 7.41 -15.16 -9.88
C HIS A 3 5.96 -14.66 -10.07
N TYR A 4 5.48 -13.71 -9.25
CA TYR A 4 4.09 -13.25 -9.33
C TYR A 4 3.74 -12.65 -10.71
N SER A 5 4.73 -12.11 -11.44
CA SER A 5 4.56 -11.62 -12.82
C SER A 5 4.17 -12.71 -13.83
N GLN A 6 4.39 -13.99 -13.51
CA GLN A 6 4.03 -15.12 -14.38
C GLN A 6 2.64 -15.68 -14.05
N ARG A 7 2.02 -15.21 -12.96
CA ARG A 7 0.73 -15.71 -12.47
C ARG A 7 -0.42 -14.92 -13.07
N LYS A 8 -1.03 -15.41 -14.15
CA LYS A 8 -2.24 -14.78 -14.73
C LYS A 8 -3.47 -14.92 -13.82
N ASP A 9 -3.46 -15.91 -12.93
CA ASP A 9 -4.57 -16.23 -12.03
C ASP A 9 -4.79 -15.21 -10.91
N ILE A 10 -3.86 -14.28 -10.69
CA ILE A 10 -3.98 -13.23 -9.67
C ILE A 10 -4.54 -11.90 -10.20
N LEU A 11 -4.73 -11.75 -11.52
CA LEU A 11 -5.33 -10.55 -12.09
C LEU A 11 -6.85 -10.71 -12.26
N PRO A 12 -7.63 -9.61 -12.10
CA PRO A 12 -7.20 -8.31 -11.60
C PRO A 12 -6.87 -8.37 -10.10
N LEU A 13 -5.82 -7.64 -9.68
CA LEU A 13 -5.52 -7.50 -8.26
C LEU A 13 -6.43 -6.42 -7.67
N THR A 14 -7.36 -6.80 -6.81
CA THR A 14 -8.23 -5.85 -6.11
C THR A 14 -7.65 -5.42 -4.77
N GLY A 15 -8.02 -4.23 -4.33
CA GLY A 15 -7.59 -3.68 -3.05
C GLY A 15 -8.42 -2.48 -2.63
N GLY A 16 -8.06 -1.90 -1.49
CA GLY A 16 -8.71 -0.71 -0.98
C GLY A 16 -8.27 -0.33 0.42
N CYS A 17 -8.86 0.74 0.93
CA CYS A 17 -8.59 1.21 2.28
C CYS A 17 -9.24 0.33 3.36
N ALA A 18 -8.82 0.50 4.61
CA ALA A 18 -9.29 -0.30 5.73
C ALA A 18 -10.80 -0.15 6.02
N CYS A 19 -11.43 0.98 5.68
CA CYS A 19 -12.88 1.17 5.87
C CYS A 19 -13.73 0.78 4.64
N GLY A 20 -13.09 0.40 3.53
CA GLY A 20 -13.78 0.00 2.29
C GLY A 20 -14.36 1.15 1.46
N LEU A 21 -14.19 2.42 1.88
CA LEU A 21 -14.66 3.57 1.09
C LEU A 21 -13.96 3.65 -0.26
N ILE A 22 -12.62 3.58 -0.26
CA ILE A 22 -11.83 3.59 -1.48
C ILE A 22 -11.51 2.15 -1.86
N ARG A 23 -11.95 1.75 -3.05
CA ARG A 23 -11.66 0.46 -3.67
C ARG A 23 -11.03 0.69 -5.02
N TYR A 24 -10.11 -0.20 -5.40
CA TYR A 24 -9.43 -0.12 -6.68
C TYR A 24 -9.11 -1.53 -7.21
N GLN A 25 -8.79 -1.60 -8.48
CA GLN A 25 -8.20 -2.78 -9.11
C GLN A 25 -6.97 -2.39 -9.94
N LEU A 26 -6.05 -3.35 -10.05
CA LEU A 26 -4.90 -3.30 -10.94
C LEU A 26 -5.10 -4.32 -12.06
N THR A 27 -5.04 -3.86 -13.31
CA THR A 27 -5.27 -4.69 -14.50
C THR A 27 -4.00 -5.29 -15.09
N LEU A 28 -2.84 -4.83 -14.65
CA LEU A 28 -1.52 -5.34 -15.03
C LEU A 28 -0.76 -5.82 -13.79
N HIS A 29 0.21 -6.70 -14.00
CA HIS A 29 1.17 -7.07 -12.96
C HIS A 29 2.06 -5.87 -12.59
N PRO A 30 2.50 -5.77 -11.32
CA PRO A 30 3.52 -4.80 -10.94
C PRO A 30 4.77 -4.95 -11.82
N LEU A 31 5.34 -3.82 -12.23
CA LEU A 31 6.63 -3.75 -12.93
C LEU A 31 7.76 -4.23 -12.03
N ILE A 32 7.68 -3.87 -10.74
CA ILE A 32 8.59 -4.28 -9.68
C ILE A 32 7.94 -4.05 -8.33
N VAL A 33 8.31 -4.84 -7.32
CA VAL A 33 7.89 -4.69 -5.94
C VAL A 33 9.10 -4.42 -5.05
N HIS A 34 9.12 -3.25 -4.42
CA HIS A 34 10.18 -2.86 -3.50
C HIS A 34 9.75 -2.98 -2.06
N CYS A 35 10.58 -3.62 -1.24
CA CYS A 35 10.54 -3.43 0.20
C CYS A 35 11.47 -2.27 0.58
N CYS A 36 10.87 -1.10 0.82
CA CYS A 36 11.58 0.16 1.04
C CYS A 36 11.72 0.49 2.54
N TYR A 37 12.95 0.64 3.00
CA TYR A 37 13.28 0.94 4.39
C TYR A 37 13.58 2.43 4.64
N CYS A 38 13.31 3.34 3.70
CA CYS A 38 13.58 4.76 3.94
C CYS A 38 12.71 5.30 5.11
N THR A 39 13.23 6.29 5.83
CA THR A 39 12.55 6.87 7.00
C THR A 39 11.20 7.47 6.66
N THR A 40 11.04 7.96 5.43
CA THR A 40 9.75 8.46 4.92
C THR A 40 8.71 7.35 4.78
N CYS A 41 9.10 6.21 4.20
CA CYS A 41 8.21 5.05 4.10
C CYS A 41 7.82 4.52 5.48
N GLN A 42 8.79 4.43 6.41
CA GLN A 42 8.54 4.04 7.80
C GLN A 42 7.52 4.98 8.48
N ARG A 43 7.72 6.30 8.35
CA ARG A 43 6.82 7.32 8.93
C ARG A 43 5.42 7.31 8.33
N GLN A 44 5.30 7.07 7.03
CA GLN A 44 4.00 7.05 6.35
C GLN A 44 3.18 5.81 6.69
N THR A 45 3.81 4.66 6.86
CA THR A 45 3.09 3.41 7.17
C THR A 45 2.97 3.15 8.68
N GLY A 46 3.81 3.80 9.49
CA GLY A 46 4.00 3.42 10.88
C GLY A 46 4.67 2.05 11.05
N SER A 47 5.21 1.47 9.97
CA SER A 47 5.85 0.14 9.95
C SER A 47 7.36 0.26 9.76
N ILE A 48 8.06 -0.88 9.87
CA ILE A 48 9.52 -0.96 9.68
C ILE A 48 9.95 -0.71 8.22
N CYS A 49 9.01 -0.82 7.28
CA CYS A 49 9.22 -0.61 5.85
C CYS A 49 7.88 -0.33 5.14
N ALA A 50 7.95 -0.08 3.84
CA ALA A 50 6.82 -0.12 2.94
C ALA A 50 7.05 -1.12 1.82
N LEU A 51 6.10 -2.02 1.59
CA LEU A 51 6.09 -2.88 0.42
C LEU A 51 5.28 -2.19 -0.69
N ASN A 52 5.97 -1.71 -1.72
CA ASN A 52 5.41 -0.90 -2.79
C ASN A 52 5.45 -1.68 -4.10
N ALA A 53 4.28 -1.94 -4.69
CA ALA A 53 4.14 -2.45 -6.05
C ALA A 53 4.09 -1.28 -7.03
N VAL A 54 5.09 -1.18 -7.91
CA VAL A 54 5.16 -0.14 -8.93
C VAL A 54 4.34 -0.58 -10.12
N ILE A 55 3.34 0.22 -10.51
CA ILE A 55 2.48 -0.07 -11.65
C ILE A 55 2.25 1.19 -12.47
N GLU A 56 2.02 1.04 -13.78
CA GLU A 56 1.52 2.13 -14.61
C GLU A 56 0.18 2.64 -14.05
N SER A 57 0.08 3.95 -13.85
CA SER A 57 -1.12 4.55 -13.24
C SER A 57 -2.38 4.31 -14.06
N THR A 58 -2.25 4.12 -15.38
CA THR A 58 -3.36 3.76 -16.29
C THR A 58 -3.93 2.38 -16.03
N ALA A 59 -3.18 1.48 -15.40
CA ALA A 59 -3.63 0.15 -15.01
C ALA A 59 -4.34 0.12 -13.65
N LEU A 60 -4.35 1.24 -12.92
CA LEU A 60 -5.08 1.41 -11.67
C LEU A 60 -6.43 2.08 -11.95
N THR A 61 -7.53 1.41 -11.59
CA THR A 61 -8.89 1.96 -11.74
C THR A 61 -9.65 1.91 -10.44
N LEU A 62 -10.39 2.98 -10.12
CA LEU A 62 -11.27 3.03 -8.95
C LEU A 62 -12.49 2.15 -9.18
N LEU A 63 -12.92 1.49 -8.11
CA LEU A 63 -14.12 0.67 -8.05
C LEU A 63 -15.15 1.32 -7.12
N PRO A 64 -16.44 0.96 -7.22
CA PRO A 64 -17.42 1.34 -6.22
C PRO A 64 -16.98 0.94 -4.81
N SER A 65 -17.35 1.75 -3.81
CA SER A 65 -17.07 1.44 -2.41
C SER A 65 -17.66 0.08 -2.02
N ALA A 66 -16.89 -0.74 -1.30
CA ALA A 66 -17.30 -2.06 -0.87
C ALA A 66 -16.58 -2.42 0.43
N PRO A 67 -17.15 -3.27 1.32
CA PRO A 67 -16.45 -3.74 2.50
C PRO A 67 -15.07 -4.35 2.15
N PRO A 68 -14.05 -4.16 3.00
CA PRO A 68 -12.73 -4.74 2.76
C PRO A 68 -12.79 -6.28 2.81
N THR A 69 -12.06 -6.94 1.92
CA THR A 69 -12.02 -8.41 1.82
C THR A 69 -11.26 -9.04 3.00
N ILE A 70 -10.25 -8.36 3.53
CA ILE A 70 -9.50 -8.79 4.72
C ILE A 70 -9.90 -7.90 5.90
N VAL A 71 -10.40 -8.53 6.97
CA VAL A 71 -10.64 -7.86 8.26
C VAL A 71 -9.34 -7.94 9.07
N GLY A 72 -8.91 -6.82 9.67
CA GLY A 72 -7.61 -6.64 10.31
C GLY A 72 -7.29 -7.50 11.55
N SER A 73 -8.16 -8.45 11.91
CA SER A 73 -7.91 -9.46 12.93
C SER A 73 -8.56 -10.78 12.49
N SER A 74 -7.88 -11.91 12.66
CA SER A 74 -8.46 -13.23 12.48
C SER A 74 -9.66 -13.40 13.42
N SER A 75 -10.88 -13.17 12.94
CA SER A 75 -12.06 -13.55 13.70
C SER A 75 -12.32 -15.03 13.46
N ASN A 76 -12.47 -15.76 14.56
CA ASN A 76 -13.36 -16.92 14.64
C ASN A 76 -14.62 -16.69 13.78
N PRO A 77 -15.26 -17.74 13.23
CA PRO A 77 -16.42 -17.63 12.34
C PRO A 77 -17.69 -17.06 12.99
N ASP A 78 -17.64 -16.56 14.22
CA ASP A 78 -18.75 -15.82 14.81
C ASP A 78 -18.86 -14.43 14.16
N PRO A 79 -20.08 -13.99 13.80
CA PRO A 79 -20.32 -12.70 13.17
C PRO A 79 -20.21 -11.59 14.21
N ILE A 80 -18.98 -11.26 14.61
CA ILE A 80 -18.71 -10.02 15.33
C ILE A 80 -18.99 -8.88 14.33
N PRO A 81 -19.90 -7.94 14.64
CA PRO A 81 -20.36 -6.97 13.66
C PRO A 81 -19.18 -6.16 13.11
N SER A 82 -19.07 -6.11 11.79
CA SER A 82 -18.18 -5.25 10.98
C SER A 82 -18.36 -3.74 11.20
N ALA A 83 -19.02 -3.32 12.28
CA ALA A 83 -19.13 -1.95 12.69
C ALA A 83 -18.29 -1.78 13.96
N VAL A 84 -17.42 -0.77 13.98
CA VAL A 84 -16.82 -0.26 15.23
C VAL A 84 -17.87 -0.33 16.31
N GLN A 85 -17.64 -1.10 17.39
CA GLN A 85 -18.62 -1.18 18.47
C GLN A 85 -18.92 0.26 18.89
N PRO A 86 -20.17 0.76 18.77
CA PRO A 86 -20.49 2.15 19.07
C PRO A 86 -20.05 2.53 20.48
N ALA A 87 -20.07 1.56 21.41
CA ALA A 87 -19.52 1.70 22.76
C ALA A 87 -18.03 2.09 22.79
N PHE A 88 -17.17 1.49 21.97
CA PHE A 88 -15.74 1.84 21.92
C PHE A 88 -15.51 3.19 21.23
N ALA A 89 -16.28 3.48 20.18
CA ALA A 89 -16.24 4.79 19.53
C ALA A 89 -16.64 5.92 20.49
N ARG A 90 -17.63 5.71 21.37
CA ARG A 90 -18.04 6.66 22.43
C ARG A 90 -16.90 6.96 23.40
N LEU A 91 -16.25 5.90 23.88
CA LEU A 91 -15.19 6.00 24.87
C LEU A 91 -13.96 6.75 24.36
N THR A 92 -13.74 6.73 23.05
CA THR A 92 -12.61 7.41 22.40
C THR A 92 -13.03 8.74 21.75
N SER A 93 -14.28 9.16 21.91
CA SER A 93 -14.87 10.29 21.18
C SER A 93 -14.70 10.18 19.66
N ALA A 94 -14.56 8.95 19.15
CA ALA A 94 -14.43 8.61 17.74
C ALA A 94 -15.77 8.20 17.11
N GLU A 95 -16.90 8.41 17.82
CA GLU A 95 -18.21 8.37 17.19
C GLU A 95 -18.22 9.41 16.08
N SER A 96 -18.29 8.93 14.84
CA SER A 96 -18.57 9.76 13.69
C SER A 96 -19.94 10.42 13.94
N THR A 97 -19.92 11.72 14.25
CA THR A 97 -21.13 12.55 14.45
C THR A 97 -21.96 12.69 13.18
N THR A 98 -21.44 12.20 12.05
CA THR A 98 -22.05 12.34 10.75
C THR A 98 -22.88 11.09 10.42
N ARG A 99 -24.19 11.26 10.55
CA ARG A 99 -25.21 10.54 9.77
C ARG A 99 -25.21 11.00 8.30
N GLU A 100 -24.18 11.73 7.89
CA GLU A 100 -24.03 12.26 6.53
C GLU A 100 -23.62 11.14 5.58
N PRO A 101 -24.00 11.23 4.29
CA PRO A 101 -23.52 10.31 3.27
C PRO A 101 -21.99 10.24 3.33
N ARG A 102 -21.42 9.04 3.20
CA ARG A 102 -19.97 8.95 2.94
C ARG A 102 -19.69 9.84 1.73
N PRO A 103 -18.62 10.66 1.76
CA PRO A 103 -18.24 11.44 0.59
C PRO A 103 -18.12 10.51 -0.62
N GLU A 104 -18.35 11.05 -1.83
CA GLU A 104 -18.06 10.33 -3.07
C GLU A 104 -16.70 9.64 -2.94
N ALA A 105 -16.58 8.43 -3.50
CA ALA A 105 -15.46 7.51 -3.27
C ALA A 105 -14.17 7.96 -3.98
N GLU A 106 -13.75 9.20 -3.72
CA GLU A 106 -12.57 9.83 -4.27
C GLU A 106 -11.41 9.82 -3.25
N PRO A 107 -10.21 9.39 -3.66
CA PRO A 107 -9.04 9.44 -2.80
C PRO A 107 -8.58 10.88 -2.50
N LEU A 108 -8.13 11.11 -1.27
CA LEU A 108 -7.43 12.33 -0.89
C LEU A 108 -5.97 12.27 -1.39
N SER A 109 -5.50 13.33 -2.03
CA SER A 109 -4.10 13.50 -2.45
C SER A 109 -3.40 14.56 -1.61
N VAL A 110 -2.29 14.22 -0.96
CA VAL A 110 -1.52 15.12 -0.09
C VAL A 110 -0.06 15.15 -0.54
N CYS A 111 0.46 16.35 -0.83
CA CYS A 111 1.89 16.54 -1.08
C CYS A 111 2.66 16.51 0.26
N LEU A 112 3.69 15.67 0.33
CA LEU A 112 4.51 15.47 1.51
C LEU A 112 5.99 15.76 1.21
N PRO A 113 6.73 16.36 2.15
CA PRO A 113 8.16 16.57 1.98
C PRO A 113 8.91 15.23 1.97
N THR A 114 10.04 15.21 1.25
CA THR A 114 10.98 14.08 1.19
C THR A 114 12.38 14.57 1.51
N ALA A 115 13.28 13.66 1.91
CA ALA A 115 14.69 13.98 2.13
C ALA A 115 15.39 14.53 0.88
N SER A 116 14.91 14.20 -0.32
CA SER A 116 15.41 14.76 -1.58
C SER A 116 14.99 16.21 -1.82
N GLY A 117 14.06 16.77 -1.03
CA GLY A 117 13.54 18.13 -1.21
C GLY A 117 12.50 18.29 -2.32
N VAL A 118 12.37 17.32 -3.22
CA VAL A 118 11.42 17.38 -4.36
C VAL A 118 9.98 17.09 -3.93
N GLY A 119 9.79 16.35 -2.84
CA GLY A 119 8.48 15.93 -2.35
C GLY A 119 7.95 14.68 -3.04
N GLN A 120 6.76 14.27 -2.60
CA GLN A 120 5.97 13.16 -3.17
C GLN A 120 4.49 13.44 -2.91
N THR A 121 3.61 12.77 -3.65
CA THR A 121 2.17 12.79 -3.34
C THR A 121 1.76 11.46 -2.72
N LEU A 122 1.20 11.51 -1.51
CA LEU A 122 0.51 10.37 -0.90
C LEU A 122 -0.97 10.43 -1.28
N VAL A 123 -1.47 9.34 -1.83
CA VAL A 123 -2.89 9.16 -2.11
C VAL A 123 -3.48 8.18 -1.10
N GLY A 124 -4.55 8.58 -0.41
CA GLY A 124 -5.13 7.82 0.68
C GLY A 124 -6.63 8.03 0.85
N CYS A 125 -7.22 7.30 1.80
CA CYS A 125 -8.63 7.45 2.11
C CYS A 125 -8.89 8.72 2.93
N PRO A 126 -9.89 9.57 2.58
CA PRO A 126 -10.22 10.75 3.38
C PRO A 126 -10.86 10.42 4.74
N VAL A 127 -11.34 9.17 4.92
CA VAL A 127 -12.05 8.75 6.14
C VAL A 127 -11.14 7.99 7.10
N CYS A 128 -10.50 6.90 6.66
CA CYS A 128 -9.65 6.09 7.54
C CYS A 128 -8.16 6.42 7.40
N HIS A 129 -7.79 7.36 6.53
CA HIS A 129 -6.42 7.83 6.31
C HIS A 129 -5.40 6.75 5.89
N THR A 130 -5.85 5.54 5.53
CA THR A 130 -4.99 4.53 4.94
C THR A 130 -4.35 5.07 3.67
N GLY A 131 -3.02 5.10 3.63
CA GLY A 131 -2.24 5.40 2.43
C GLY A 131 -2.32 4.24 1.44
N LEU A 132 -2.76 4.51 0.22
CA LEU A 132 -3.04 3.50 -0.81
C LEU A 132 -1.92 3.42 -1.84
N TRP A 133 -1.45 4.57 -2.33
CA TRP A 133 -0.28 4.63 -3.22
C TRP A 133 0.41 5.99 -3.14
N ASN A 134 1.59 6.07 -3.74
CA ASN A 134 2.35 7.31 -3.87
C ASN A 134 2.66 7.60 -5.34
N TYR A 135 2.79 8.90 -5.64
CA TYR A 135 3.50 9.40 -6.83
C TYR A 135 4.82 10.02 -6.37
N TYR A 136 5.93 9.60 -6.98
CA TYR A 136 7.24 10.17 -6.75
C TYR A 136 7.65 11.05 -7.92
N ALA A 137 8.44 12.09 -7.64
CA ALA A 137 8.73 13.14 -8.62
C ALA A 137 9.54 12.68 -9.82
N ASP A 138 10.35 11.62 -9.68
CA ASP A 138 11.15 11.01 -10.73
C ASP A 138 10.30 10.30 -11.80
N ALA A 139 9.19 9.70 -11.39
CA ALA A 139 8.24 9.03 -12.30
C ALA A 139 7.00 9.87 -12.62
N GLY A 140 6.77 10.95 -11.87
CA GLY A 140 5.58 11.79 -11.98
C GLY A 140 4.27 11.00 -11.74
N PRO A 141 3.15 11.43 -12.34
CA PRO A 141 1.86 10.76 -12.19
C PRO A 141 1.75 9.46 -13.01
N HIS A 142 2.79 9.07 -13.76
CA HIS A 142 2.74 7.92 -14.67
C HIS A 142 2.90 6.58 -13.96
N LEU A 143 3.60 6.54 -12.82
CA LEU A 143 3.76 5.33 -12.01
C LEU A 143 3.14 5.52 -10.63
N SER A 144 2.26 4.58 -10.28
CA SER A 144 1.66 4.46 -8.96
C SER A 144 2.45 3.45 -8.14
N TYR A 145 2.89 3.85 -6.95
CA TYR A 145 3.59 2.99 -6.00
C TYR A 145 2.57 2.46 -4.97
N VAL A 146 1.83 1.43 -5.36
CA VAL A 146 0.72 0.87 -4.60
C VAL A 146 1.22 0.14 -3.36
N ARG A 147 0.63 0.41 -2.20
CA ARG A 147 0.94 -0.32 -0.97
C ARG A 147 0.41 -1.74 -1.10
N VAL A 148 1.31 -2.72 -1.12
CA VAL A 148 0.91 -4.14 -1.26
C VAL A 148 -0.03 -4.56 -0.13
N GLY A 149 0.16 -4.03 1.08
CA GLY A 149 -0.70 -4.30 2.23
C GLY A 149 -2.16 -3.82 2.09
N THR A 150 -2.49 -3.01 1.10
CA THR A 150 -3.87 -2.58 0.81
C THR A 150 -4.55 -3.43 -0.26
N LEU A 151 -3.87 -4.44 -0.81
CA LEU A 151 -4.47 -5.44 -1.69
C LEU A 151 -5.32 -6.43 -0.88
N ASP A 152 -6.32 -7.02 -1.51
CA ASP A 152 -7.17 -8.06 -0.92
C ASP A 152 -6.45 -9.41 -0.78
N ARG A 153 -5.35 -9.60 -1.51
CA ARG A 153 -4.52 -10.80 -1.49
C ARG A 153 -3.04 -10.43 -1.40
N PRO A 154 -2.61 -9.75 -0.32
CA PRO A 154 -1.28 -9.16 -0.23
C PRO A 154 -0.17 -10.23 -0.19
N TRP A 155 -0.46 -11.42 0.32
CA TRP A 155 0.46 -12.56 0.44
C TRP A 155 0.82 -13.21 -0.91
N ASP A 156 0.07 -12.92 -1.98
CA ASP A 156 0.43 -13.37 -3.33
C ASP A 156 1.56 -12.53 -3.94
N ILE A 157 1.92 -11.40 -3.30
CA ILE A 157 2.92 -10.45 -3.79
C ILE A 157 4.12 -10.44 -2.84
N GLN A 158 5.31 -10.72 -3.40
CA GLN A 158 6.59 -10.75 -2.68
C GLN A 158 7.49 -9.61 -3.17
N PRO A 159 8.46 -9.15 -2.36
CA PRO A 159 9.46 -8.21 -2.83
C PRO A 159 10.37 -8.82 -3.90
N ASP A 160 10.76 -7.99 -4.85
CA ASP A 160 11.82 -8.28 -5.82
C ASP A 160 13.17 -7.76 -5.34
N ALA A 161 13.15 -6.67 -4.58
CA ALA A 161 14.33 -6.06 -4.01
C ALA A 161 14.03 -5.34 -2.70
N HIS A 162 15.07 -5.23 -1.87
CA HIS A 162 15.10 -4.39 -0.69
C HIS A 162 15.92 -3.14 -0.98
N ILE A 163 15.34 -1.96 -0.73
CA ILE A 163 16.00 -0.67 -0.99
C ILE A 163 16.05 0.19 0.26
N TYR A 164 17.03 1.09 0.31
CA TYR A 164 17.32 1.93 1.47
C TYR A 164 17.65 1.14 2.75
N THR A 165 18.29 -0.03 2.62
CA THR A 165 18.55 -0.94 3.76
C THR A 165 19.45 -0.33 4.83
N GLN A 166 20.22 0.72 4.52
CA GLN A 166 21.00 1.47 5.50
C GLN A 166 20.14 2.09 6.62
N ASN A 167 18.85 2.36 6.32
CA ASN A 167 17.89 2.94 7.27
C ASN A 167 17.02 1.88 7.97
N ARG A 168 17.27 0.59 7.70
CA ARG A 168 16.54 -0.52 8.32
C ARG A 168 16.84 -0.54 9.82
N GLN A 169 15.82 -0.86 10.62
CA GLN A 169 15.99 -1.09 12.05
C GLN A 169 17.05 -2.19 12.28
N SER A 170 18.00 -1.95 13.18
CA SER A 170 19.21 -2.78 13.32
C SER A 170 18.92 -4.25 13.66
N TRP A 171 17.80 -4.53 14.33
CA TRP A 171 17.36 -5.87 14.70
C TRP A 171 16.60 -6.60 13.61
N VAL A 172 16.22 -5.93 12.51
CA VAL A 172 15.53 -6.57 11.38
C VAL A 172 16.56 -7.24 10.48
N THR A 173 16.46 -8.56 10.33
CA THR A 173 17.25 -9.35 9.39
C THR A 173 16.45 -9.62 8.12
N VAL A 174 17.06 -9.41 6.96
CA VAL A 174 16.50 -9.75 5.64
C VAL A 174 17.21 -10.99 5.14
N ASN A 175 16.48 -12.10 4.98
CA ASN A 175 17.04 -13.40 4.59
C ASN A 175 16.11 -14.18 3.64
N ASP A 176 15.52 -13.49 2.67
CA ASP A 176 14.66 -14.07 1.64
C ASP A 176 15.39 -14.33 0.31
N GLY A 177 16.70 -14.08 0.28
CA GLY A 177 17.54 -14.24 -0.91
C GLY A 177 17.35 -13.16 -1.98
N LYS A 178 16.57 -12.11 -1.69
CA LYS A 178 16.34 -11.00 -2.63
C LYS A 178 17.47 -9.98 -2.57
N PRO A 179 17.82 -9.33 -3.71
CA PRO A 179 18.84 -8.30 -3.73
C PRO A 179 18.51 -7.16 -2.76
N SER A 180 19.54 -6.62 -2.12
CA SER A 180 19.45 -5.60 -1.08
C SER A 180 20.41 -4.45 -1.38
N PHE A 181 19.89 -3.22 -1.30
CA PHE A 181 20.61 -2.00 -1.66
C PHE A 181 20.50 -0.96 -0.55
N GLU A 182 21.62 -0.33 -0.21
CA GLU A 182 21.68 0.73 0.81
C GLU A 182 20.91 2.00 0.42
N GLY A 183 20.70 2.22 -0.88
CA GLY A 183 19.93 3.32 -1.45
C GLY A 183 18.93 2.87 -2.53
N TYR A 184 18.53 3.80 -3.40
CA TYR A 184 17.82 3.46 -4.64
C TYR A 184 18.81 3.02 -5.70
N TYR A 185 18.56 1.90 -6.38
CA TYR A 185 19.42 1.42 -7.46
C TYR A 185 19.02 2.11 -8.77
N THR A 186 19.99 2.50 -9.59
CA THR A 186 19.76 3.33 -10.79
C THR A 186 20.15 2.65 -12.10
N ARG A 187 20.93 1.58 -12.05
CA ARG A 187 21.39 0.89 -13.27
C ARG A 187 20.48 -0.27 -13.62
N ARG A 188 20.33 -0.49 -14.93
CA ARG A 188 19.53 -1.60 -15.46
C ARG A 188 20.11 -2.96 -15.08
N GLU A 189 21.43 -3.06 -14.95
CA GLU A 189 22.11 -4.28 -14.48
C GLU A 189 21.77 -4.64 -13.02
N ASP A 190 21.34 -3.65 -12.22
CA ASP A 190 20.99 -3.84 -10.81
C ASP A 190 19.52 -4.28 -10.63
N TYR A 191 18.72 -4.36 -11.72
CA TYR A 191 17.34 -4.84 -11.63
C TYR A 191 17.32 -6.35 -11.34
N PRO A 192 16.47 -6.80 -10.41
CA PRO A 192 16.28 -8.23 -10.18
C PRO A 192 15.84 -8.92 -11.47
N GLU A 193 16.52 -10.01 -11.85
CA GLU A 193 16.10 -10.86 -12.96
C GLU A 193 14.73 -11.50 -12.63
N ARG A 194 13.82 -11.47 -13.61
CA ARG A 194 12.42 -11.89 -13.48
C ARG A 194 12.22 -13.39 -13.73
#